data_AF-A0A452T4J0-F1
#
_entry.id   AF-A0A452T4J0-F1
#
_cell.length_a   1.000
_cell.length_b   1.000
_cell.length_c   1.000
_cell.angle_alpha   90.00
_cell.angle_beta   90.00
_cell.angle_gamma   90.00
#
_symmetry.space_group_name_H-M   'P 1'
#
loop_
_entity.id
_entity.type
_entity.pdbx_description
1 polymer ?
#
loop_
_entity_poly.entity_id
_entity_poly.type
_entity_poly.pdbx_seq_one_letter_code
_entity_poly.pdbx_strand_id
1 'polypeptide(L)'
;MASSSSFPAPRPRSKKPLGKMADWFRQALSKPKKLPDSAESSSRDVSQPSSQDDPPPLGLSSALSPTSPPTHVGSSSSSSSRGGRWSKDYDVCVCHSEEDLAAAQELVSYLEGSTASLRCFLQLRDATPGGAIVSELCQALSSSHCRVLLITPGFLQDPWCKYQMLQALTEAPGAEGRTIPLMSGLTRAAYPAELRFMYFVDGRGPDGGFRQVKEAVMRYLQTIS
;
A
#
# COMPACT_ATOMS: atom_id res chain seq x y z
N MET A 1 -41.05 -0.72 -52.70
CA MET A 1 -40.52 -0.21 -51.42
C MET A 1 -40.55 -1.34 -50.41
N ALA A 2 -39.38 -1.90 -50.07
CA ALA A 2 -39.17 -2.73 -48.89
C ALA A 2 -37.66 -2.68 -48.60
N SER A 3 -37.28 -1.95 -47.56
CA SER A 3 -35.88 -1.76 -47.16
C SER A 3 -35.56 -2.76 -46.06
N SER A 4 -34.61 -3.67 -46.33
CA SER A 4 -34.04 -4.57 -45.33
C SER A 4 -32.91 -3.85 -44.58
N SER A 5 -33.07 -3.64 -43.28
CA SER A 5 -31.99 -3.16 -42.39
C SER A 5 -31.34 -4.34 -41.66
N SER A 6 -30.05 -4.55 -41.90
CA SER A 6 -29.22 -5.49 -41.17
C SER A 6 -28.58 -4.80 -39.96
N PHE A 7 -28.63 -5.45 -38.79
CA PHE A 7 -27.94 -5.01 -37.58
C PHE A 7 -26.45 -5.45 -37.61
N PRO A 8 -25.50 -4.62 -37.17
CA PRO A 8 -24.10 -5.05 -37.05
C PRO A 8 -23.85 -5.83 -35.76
N ALA A 9 -23.06 -6.90 -35.87
CA ALA A 9 -22.60 -7.73 -34.75
C ALA A 9 -21.61 -6.99 -33.82
N PRO A 10 -21.57 -7.33 -32.52
CA PRO A 10 -20.66 -6.68 -31.57
C PRO A 10 -19.21 -7.15 -31.78
N ARG A 11 -18.29 -6.19 -31.86
CA ARG A 11 -16.84 -6.42 -31.95
C ARG A 11 -16.30 -7.03 -30.64
N PRO A 12 -15.30 -7.93 -30.69
CA PRO A 12 -14.70 -8.51 -29.50
C PRO A 12 -13.88 -7.46 -28.74
N ARG A 13 -14.14 -7.33 -27.43
CA ARG A 13 -13.37 -6.48 -26.50
C ARG A 13 -11.94 -7.01 -26.39
N SER A 14 -10.97 -6.13 -26.60
CA SER A 14 -9.56 -6.39 -26.36
C SER A 14 -9.32 -6.68 -24.87
N LYS A 15 -8.77 -7.87 -24.58
CA LYS A 15 -8.30 -8.23 -23.24
C LYS A 15 -7.04 -7.41 -22.94
N LYS A 16 -7.09 -6.57 -21.88
CA LYS A 16 -5.96 -5.76 -21.41
C LYS A 16 -4.84 -6.66 -20.85
N PRO A 17 -3.56 -6.27 -20.96
CA PRO A 17 -2.40 -7.08 -20.54
C PRO A 17 -2.05 -6.87 -19.05
N LEU A 18 -3.03 -7.00 -18.15
CA LEU A 18 -2.84 -6.64 -16.72
C LEU A 18 -2.07 -7.70 -15.90
N GLY A 19 -2.15 -8.99 -16.25
CA GLY A 19 -1.48 -10.05 -15.49
C GLY A 19 0.06 -9.94 -15.43
N LYS A 20 0.69 -9.21 -16.36
CA LYS A 20 2.15 -9.06 -16.41
C LYS A 20 2.73 -8.23 -15.27
N MET A 21 1.95 -7.32 -14.68
CA MET A 21 2.47 -6.39 -13.67
C MET A 21 2.60 -7.07 -12.30
N ALA A 22 1.63 -7.90 -11.93
CA ALA A 22 1.67 -8.71 -10.71
C ALA A 22 2.78 -9.76 -10.74
N ASP A 23 3.02 -10.39 -11.90
CA ASP A 23 4.12 -11.34 -12.07
C ASP A 23 5.49 -10.70 -11.85
N TRP A 24 5.69 -9.47 -12.34
CA TRP A 24 6.93 -8.72 -12.10
C TRP A 24 7.16 -8.44 -10.61
N PHE A 25 6.12 -8.05 -9.86
CA PHE A 25 6.24 -7.83 -8.41
C PHE A 25 6.45 -9.12 -7.63
N ARG A 26 5.76 -10.22 -8.00
CA ARG A 26 6.03 -11.55 -7.44
C ARG A 26 7.48 -11.97 -7.68
N GLN A 27 8.02 -11.68 -8.87
CA GLN A 27 9.40 -11.97 -9.25
C GLN A 27 10.43 -11.07 -8.53
N ALA A 28 10.10 -9.80 -8.28
CA ALA A 28 10.96 -8.87 -7.54
C ALA A 28 11.03 -9.19 -6.03
N LEU A 29 9.94 -9.74 -5.45
CA LEU A 29 9.85 -10.07 -4.03
C LEU A 29 10.17 -11.54 -3.71
N SER A 30 10.26 -12.42 -4.71
CA SER A 30 10.69 -13.79 -4.51
C SER A 30 12.17 -13.86 -4.11
N LYS A 31 12.47 -14.34 -2.90
CA LYS A 31 13.84 -14.59 -2.43
C LYS A 31 14.53 -15.67 -3.30
N PRO A 32 15.83 -15.56 -3.58
CA PRO A 32 16.57 -16.61 -4.27
C PRO A 32 16.64 -17.88 -3.41
N LYS A 33 16.31 -19.02 -4.01
CA LYS A 33 16.37 -20.36 -3.39
C LYS A 33 17.84 -20.80 -3.32
N LYS A 34 18.43 -20.85 -2.11
CA LYS A 34 19.63 -21.67 -1.80
C LYS A 34 19.25 -23.15 -1.95
N LEU A 35 20.04 -24.13 -2.43
CA LEU A 35 21.46 -24.34 -2.77
C LEU A 35 21.50 -25.69 -3.57
N PRO A 36 22.64 -26.21 -4.09
CA PRO A 36 23.46 -27.10 -3.27
C PRO A 36 24.98 -26.91 -3.39
N ASP A 37 25.65 -27.28 -2.31
CA ASP A 37 27.10 -27.48 -2.12
C ASP A 37 27.79 -28.32 -3.22
N SER A 38 29.04 -27.95 -3.52
CA SER A 38 30.08 -28.92 -3.92
C SER A 38 31.50 -28.37 -3.63
N ALA A 39 32.06 -28.87 -2.51
CA ALA A 39 33.43 -29.28 -2.17
C ALA A 39 34.71 -28.71 -2.87
N GLU A 40 35.67 -28.29 -2.00
CA GLU A 40 37.16 -28.47 -1.96
C GLU A 40 38.05 -28.11 -3.19
N SER A 41 39.30 -27.60 -3.11
CA SER A 41 40.35 -27.64 -2.06
C SER A 41 41.43 -26.51 -2.18
N SER A 42 42.05 -26.18 -1.03
CA SER A 42 43.47 -25.87 -0.73
C SER A 42 44.37 -24.97 -1.63
N SER A 43 44.99 -23.91 -1.05
CA SER A 43 46.39 -23.92 -0.54
C SER A 43 46.93 -22.51 -0.13
N ARG A 44 47.49 -22.43 1.10
CA ARG A 44 48.57 -21.60 1.71
C ARG A 44 49.46 -20.76 0.77
N ASP A 45 50.19 -19.68 1.11
CA ASP A 45 50.47 -18.81 2.28
C ASP A 45 51.54 -17.75 1.84
N VAL A 46 51.64 -16.61 2.54
CA VAL A 46 52.83 -15.71 2.73
C VAL A 46 53.33 -14.67 1.66
N SER A 47 53.52 -13.44 2.17
CA SER A 47 54.49 -12.34 1.86
C SER A 47 54.16 -11.12 0.97
N GLN A 48 54.05 -9.96 1.63
CA GLN A 48 54.45 -8.58 1.21
C GLN A 48 56.02 -8.43 1.20
N PRO A 49 56.70 -7.29 0.81
CA PRO A 49 56.29 -5.87 0.83
C PRO A 49 56.87 -4.92 -0.27
N SER A 50 56.74 -3.59 -0.04
CA SER A 50 57.42 -2.40 -0.62
C SER A 50 56.74 -1.70 -1.81
N SER A 51 56.66 -0.36 -1.95
CA SER A 51 57.02 0.84 -1.15
C SER A 51 56.45 2.10 -1.87
N GLN A 52 56.15 3.18 -1.12
CA GLN A 52 56.30 4.63 -1.47
C GLN A 52 55.39 5.23 -2.57
N ASP A 53 54.89 6.49 -2.57
CA ASP A 53 55.32 7.80 -2.04
C ASP A 53 54.12 8.77 -1.79
N ASP A 54 54.42 9.89 -1.13
CA ASP A 54 53.68 11.01 -0.50
C ASP A 54 52.49 11.76 -1.18
N PRO A 55 51.71 12.57 -0.40
CA PRO A 55 50.63 13.45 -0.88
C PRO A 55 51.05 14.94 -1.05
N PRO A 56 50.29 15.78 -1.78
CA PRO A 56 50.41 17.23 -1.68
C PRO A 56 49.18 17.92 -1.04
N PRO A 57 49.34 19.16 -0.52
CA PRO A 57 48.41 19.78 0.43
C PRO A 57 47.49 20.87 -0.16
N LEU A 58 46.58 21.30 0.72
CA LEU A 58 45.55 22.34 0.66
C LEU A 58 45.83 23.58 -0.23
N GLY A 59 44.82 23.94 -1.03
CA GLY A 59 44.68 25.26 -1.65
C GLY A 59 43.31 25.87 -1.35
N LEU A 60 43.30 26.96 -0.58
CA LEU A 60 42.13 27.82 -0.31
C LEU A 60 41.85 28.69 -1.54
N SER A 61 40.58 28.79 -1.95
CA SER A 61 40.04 29.98 -2.61
C SER A 61 38.52 30.05 -2.45
N SER A 62 38.08 31.05 -1.70
CA SER A 62 36.70 31.54 -1.64
C SER A 62 36.24 32.01 -3.02
N ALA A 63 35.06 31.57 -3.44
CA ALA A 63 34.24 32.28 -4.40
C ALA A 63 32.81 32.31 -3.88
N LEU A 64 32.39 33.52 -3.49
CA LEU A 64 31.02 33.85 -3.10
C LEU A 64 30.12 33.77 -4.34
N SER A 65 28.96 33.15 -4.21
CA SER A 65 27.84 33.30 -5.15
C SER A 65 26.52 33.22 -4.37
N PRO A 66 25.58 34.16 -4.59
CA PRO A 66 24.36 34.24 -3.82
C PRO A 66 23.35 33.25 -4.39
N THR A 67 22.80 32.36 -3.56
CA THR A 67 21.62 31.57 -3.93
C THR A 67 20.52 31.88 -2.93
N SER A 68 19.52 32.58 -3.43
CA SER A 68 18.33 33.04 -2.73
C SER A 68 17.66 31.90 -1.94
N PRO A 69 17.21 32.13 -0.69
CA PRO A 69 16.42 31.14 0.02
C PRO A 69 15.07 30.95 -0.69
N PRO A 70 14.51 29.72 -0.75
CA PRO A 70 13.13 29.57 -1.14
C PRO A 70 12.26 30.26 -0.10
N THR A 71 11.55 31.30 -0.55
CA THR A 71 10.51 32.01 0.18
C THR A 71 9.36 31.04 0.46
N HIS A 72 9.49 30.19 1.47
CA HIS A 72 8.33 29.53 2.06
C HIS A 72 7.62 30.62 2.86
N VAL A 73 6.59 31.19 2.24
CA VAL A 73 5.57 31.98 2.93
C VAL A 73 4.89 31.03 3.90
N GLY A 74 5.47 30.92 5.10
CA GLY A 74 4.83 30.36 6.26
C GLY A 74 3.70 31.29 6.63
N SER A 75 2.55 31.10 6.00
CA SER A 75 1.28 31.58 6.54
C SER A 75 1.01 30.79 7.82
N SER A 76 1.58 31.29 8.91
CA SER A 76 1.10 31.03 10.26
C SER A 76 -0.31 31.61 10.35
N SER A 77 -1.30 30.78 10.05
CA SER A 77 -2.69 31.05 10.36
C SER A 77 -3.06 30.17 11.55
N SER A 78 -3.08 30.80 12.71
CA SER A 78 -3.59 30.28 13.97
C SER A 78 -5.07 29.85 13.87
N SER A 79 -5.32 28.67 14.41
CA SER A 79 -6.58 28.16 14.97
C SER A 79 -7.90 28.51 14.27
N SER A 80 -8.43 27.54 13.54
CA SER A 80 -9.84 27.16 13.64
C SER A 80 -9.90 25.66 13.45
N SER A 81 -10.66 24.95 14.28
CA SER A 81 -10.84 23.49 14.29
C SER A 81 -11.23 22.93 12.92
N ARG A 82 -10.24 22.67 12.05
CA ARG A 82 -10.40 21.72 10.94
C ARG A 82 -10.36 20.36 11.61
N GLY A 83 -11.53 19.82 11.94
CA GLY A 83 -11.70 18.58 12.71
C GLY A 83 -10.72 17.51 12.26
N GLY A 84 -10.18 16.73 13.20
CA GLY A 84 -9.02 15.88 12.93
C GLY A 84 -9.22 14.87 11.77
N ARG A 85 -10.45 14.60 11.35
CA ARG A 85 -10.81 13.90 10.10
C ARG A 85 -10.21 14.49 8.82
N TRP A 86 -10.01 15.80 8.71
CA TRP A 86 -9.48 16.44 7.48
C TRP A 86 -7.98 16.74 7.55
N SER A 87 -7.28 16.16 8.54
CA SER A 87 -5.83 16.35 8.67
C SER A 87 -5.01 15.50 7.69
N LYS A 88 -5.61 14.44 7.13
CA LYS A 88 -4.98 13.61 6.10
C LYS A 88 -5.71 13.65 4.76
N ASP A 89 -5.05 13.15 3.72
CA ASP A 89 -5.56 13.11 2.33
C ASP A 89 -6.72 12.13 2.18
N TYR A 90 -6.66 11.01 2.90
CA TYR A 90 -7.65 9.95 2.85
C TYR A 90 -8.20 9.61 4.22
N ASP A 91 -9.47 9.23 4.25
CA ASP A 91 -10.12 8.76 5.46
C ASP A 91 -9.86 7.24 5.65
N VAL A 92 -9.82 6.48 4.55
CA VAL A 92 -9.62 5.02 4.58
C VAL A 92 -8.71 4.57 3.44
N CYS A 93 -7.72 3.72 3.71
CA CYS A 93 -6.99 2.95 2.69
C CYS A 93 -7.45 1.48 2.71
N VAL A 94 -7.76 0.90 1.55
CA VAL A 94 -8.20 -0.50 1.45
C VAL A 94 -7.08 -1.38 0.86
N CYS A 95 -6.50 -2.23 1.72
CA CYS A 95 -5.52 -3.25 1.33
C CYS A 95 -6.25 -4.52 0.90
N HIS A 96 -5.95 -5.01 -0.30
CA HIS A 96 -6.60 -6.16 -0.91
C HIS A 96 -5.63 -6.83 -1.88
N SER A 97 -5.84 -8.11 -2.16
CA SER A 97 -5.16 -8.77 -3.28
C SER A 97 -5.82 -8.34 -4.59
N GLU A 98 -5.09 -8.40 -5.70
CA GLU A 98 -5.64 -8.11 -7.03
C GLU A 98 -6.85 -9.00 -7.36
N GLU A 99 -6.85 -10.24 -6.89
CA GLU A 99 -7.95 -11.19 -7.05
C GLU A 99 -9.26 -10.69 -6.42
N ASP A 100 -9.17 -9.85 -5.38
CA ASP A 100 -10.29 -9.34 -4.61
C ASP A 100 -10.69 -7.91 -5.01
N LEU A 101 -10.20 -7.40 -6.15
CA LEU A 101 -10.48 -6.04 -6.60
C LEU A 101 -11.98 -5.73 -6.64
N ALA A 102 -12.80 -6.66 -7.12
CA ALA A 102 -14.25 -6.47 -7.21
C ALA A 102 -14.88 -6.23 -5.83
N ALA A 103 -14.55 -7.07 -4.85
CA ALA A 103 -15.04 -6.94 -3.47
C ALA A 103 -14.53 -5.66 -2.80
N ALA A 104 -13.26 -5.28 -3.05
CA ALA A 104 -12.70 -4.03 -2.55
C ALA A 104 -13.40 -2.80 -3.16
N GLN A 105 -13.73 -2.82 -4.44
CA GLN A 105 -14.48 -1.75 -5.11
C GLN A 105 -15.91 -1.62 -4.57
N GLU A 106 -16.58 -2.74 -4.30
CA GLU A 106 -17.91 -2.72 -3.67
C GLU A 106 -17.86 -2.11 -2.26
N LEU A 107 -16.89 -2.52 -1.45
CA LEU A 107 -16.66 -1.95 -0.12
C LEU A 107 -16.40 -0.44 -0.19
N VAL A 108 -15.51 -0.01 -1.08
CA VAL A 108 -15.20 1.42 -1.26
C VAL A 108 -16.44 2.19 -1.70
N SER A 109 -17.20 1.67 -2.67
CA SER A 109 -18.43 2.30 -3.14
C SER A 109 -19.46 2.45 -2.01
N TYR A 110 -19.57 1.45 -1.13
CA TYR A 110 -20.44 1.49 0.04
C TYR A 110 -19.99 2.53 1.09
N LEU A 111 -18.68 2.69 1.29
CA LEU A 111 -18.10 3.66 2.22
C LEU A 111 -18.22 5.10 1.68
N GLU A 112 -17.87 5.32 0.42
CA GLU A 112 -17.93 6.63 -0.26
C GLU A 112 -19.38 7.09 -0.46
N GLY A 113 -20.30 6.16 -0.77
CA GLY A 113 -21.74 6.43 -0.91
C GLY A 113 -22.48 6.71 0.40
N SER A 114 -21.78 6.70 1.55
CA SER A 114 -22.38 7.03 2.83
C SER A 114 -22.63 8.53 3.01
N THR A 115 -23.54 8.89 3.92
CA THR A 115 -23.84 10.28 4.29
C THR A 115 -22.64 11.06 4.83
N ALA A 116 -21.58 10.36 5.21
CA ALA A 116 -20.35 10.96 5.74
C ALA A 116 -19.32 11.31 4.65
N SER A 117 -19.58 10.99 3.37
CA SER A 117 -18.69 11.28 2.22
C SER A 117 -17.22 10.98 2.51
N LEU A 118 -16.94 9.71 2.82
CA LEU A 118 -15.59 9.23 3.11
C LEU A 118 -14.71 9.27 1.86
N ARG A 119 -13.44 9.64 2.00
CA ARG A 119 -12.44 9.58 0.94
C ARG A 119 -11.66 8.28 1.07
N CYS A 120 -11.88 7.32 0.18
CA CYS A 120 -11.18 6.05 0.22
C CYS A 120 -10.03 6.03 -0.80
N PHE A 121 -8.92 5.40 -0.44
CA PHE A 121 -7.83 5.07 -1.33
C PHE A 121 -7.89 3.59 -1.71
N LEU A 122 -7.86 3.31 -3.02
CA LEU A 122 -7.76 1.99 -3.61
C LEU A 122 -6.60 1.96 -4.60
N GLN A 123 -5.58 1.14 -4.32
CA GLN A 123 -4.31 1.11 -5.07
C GLN A 123 -4.49 1.03 -6.60
N LEU A 124 -5.36 0.13 -7.09
CA LEU A 124 -5.57 -0.07 -8.53
C LEU A 124 -6.35 1.07 -9.22
N ARG A 125 -6.98 1.97 -8.45
CA ARG A 125 -7.75 3.13 -8.94
C ARG A 125 -6.96 4.42 -8.81
N ASP A 126 -6.36 4.63 -7.65
CA ASP A 126 -5.88 5.93 -7.18
C ASP A 126 -4.35 6.08 -7.26
N ALA A 127 -3.60 5.00 -7.49
CA ALA A 127 -2.15 5.10 -7.68
C ALA A 127 -1.81 5.81 -8.99
N THR A 128 -0.88 6.75 -8.92
CA THR A 128 -0.47 7.57 -10.08
C THR A 128 0.15 6.69 -11.18
N PRO A 129 -0.37 6.71 -12.42
CA PRO A 129 0.23 5.96 -13.53
C PRO A 129 1.68 6.39 -13.77
N GLY A 130 2.59 5.40 -13.84
CA GLY A 130 4.04 5.65 -13.97
C GLY A 130 4.75 5.97 -12.65
N GLY A 131 4.02 6.06 -11.53
CA GLY A 131 4.57 6.21 -10.19
C GLY A 131 5.16 4.90 -9.63
N ALA A 132 6.01 5.03 -8.61
CA ALA A 132 6.54 3.89 -7.88
C ALA A 132 5.45 3.32 -6.97
N ILE A 133 4.82 2.22 -7.39
CA ILE A 133 3.65 1.65 -6.70
C ILE A 133 3.88 1.39 -5.20
N VAL A 134 5.11 1.00 -4.85
CA VAL A 134 5.50 0.69 -3.47
C VAL A 134 5.47 1.96 -2.63
N SER A 135 6.10 3.02 -3.11
CA SER A 135 6.15 4.32 -2.43
C SER A 135 4.76 4.95 -2.32
N GLU A 136 3.99 4.94 -3.40
CA GLU A 136 2.61 5.45 -3.44
C GLU A 136 1.74 4.74 -2.40
N LEU A 137 1.91 3.44 -2.25
CA LEU A 137 1.10 2.68 -1.30
C LEU A 137 1.53 2.90 0.14
N CYS A 138 2.83 2.95 0.40
CA CYS A 138 3.35 3.32 1.72
C CYS A 138 2.87 4.72 2.13
N GLN A 139 2.86 5.64 1.16
CA GLN A 139 2.34 6.99 1.35
C GLN A 139 0.84 6.95 1.63
N ALA A 140 0.03 6.29 0.80
CA ALA A 140 -1.41 6.21 0.97
C ALA A 140 -1.81 5.58 2.31
N LEU A 141 -1.07 4.57 2.74
CA LEU A 141 -1.19 3.98 4.06
C LEU A 141 -0.99 5.06 5.13
N SER A 142 0.17 5.74 5.15
CA SER A 142 0.49 6.76 6.17
C SER A 142 -0.42 8.00 6.10
N SER A 143 -0.86 8.39 4.91
CA SER A 143 -1.79 9.50 4.65
C SER A 143 -3.28 9.09 4.74
N SER A 144 -3.58 7.92 5.29
CA SER A 144 -4.94 7.51 5.63
C SER A 144 -5.20 7.53 7.13
N HIS A 145 -6.42 7.90 7.53
CA HIS A 145 -6.86 7.83 8.93
C HIS A 145 -7.08 6.39 9.38
N CYS A 146 -7.77 5.59 8.57
CA CYS A 146 -8.02 4.17 8.78
C CYS A 146 -7.42 3.33 7.64
N ARG A 147 -7.25 2.04 7.90
CA ARG A 147 -6.78 1.01 6.99
C ARG A 147 -7.69 -0.19 7.13
N VAL A 148 -8.32 -0.60 6.04
CA VAL A 148 -9.09 -1.84 6.00
C VAL A 148 -8.24 -2.90 5.32
N LEU A 149 -8.03 -4.02 6.00
CA LEU A 149 -7.32 -5.17 5.45
C LEU A 149 -8.37 -6.20 5.01
N LEU A 150 -8.59 -6.34 3.70
CA LEU A 150 -9.47 -7.36 3.15
C LEU A 150 -8.72 -8.70 3.06
N ILE A 151 -8.85 -9.52 4.09
CA ILE A 151 -8.12 -10.78 4.26
C ILE A 151 -8.95 -11.91 3.66
N THR A 152 -8.45 -12.42 2.54
CA THR A 152 -8.99 -13.54 1.75
C THR A 152 -7.90 -14.59 1.52
N PRO A 153 -8.21 -15.75 0.93
CA PRO A 153 -7.16 -16.70 0.52
C PRO A 153 -6.11 -16.08 -0.42
N GLY A 154 -6.50 -15.16 -1.30
CA GLY A 154 -5.58 -14.44 -2.20
C GLY A 154 -4.67 -13.50 -1.43
N PHE A 155 -5.22 -12.73 -0.49
CA PHE A 155 -4.46 -11.84 0.40
C PHE A 155 -3.34 -12.57 1.15
N LEU A 156 -3.62 -13.78 1.65
CA LEU A 156 -2.64 -14.58 2.40
C LEU A 156 -1.54 -15.20 1.51
N GLN A 157 -1.76 -15.28 0.21
CA GLN A 157 -0.78 -15.81 -0.74
C GLN A 157 0.06 -14.69 -1.38
N ASP A 158 -0.44 -13.46 -1.36
CA ASP A 158 0.22 -12.29 -1.93
C ASP A 158 1.27 -11.71 -0.94
N PRO A 159 2.58 -11.73 -1.28
CA PRO A 159 3.61 -11.11 -0.46
C PRO A 159 3.40 -9.61 -0.24
N TRP A 160 2.77 -8.94 -1.21
CA TRP A 160 2.52 -7.51 -1.13
C TRP A 160 1.47 -7.17 -0.09
N CYS A 161 0.36 -7.91 -0.07
CA CYS A 161 -0.67 -7.80 0.96
C CYS A 161 -0.09 -8.02 2.36
N LYS A 162 0.83 -9.00 2.52
CA LYS A 162 1.56 -9.21 3.78
C LYS A 162 2.42 -8.02 4.15
N TYR A 163 3.15 -7.45 3.20
CA TYR A 163 3.96 -6.26 3.44
C TYR A 163 3.09 -5.09 3.92
N GLN A 164 1.99 -4.81 3.24
CA GLN A 164 1.04 -3.76 3.64
C GLN A 164 0.46 -3.99 5.03
N MET A 165 0.09 -5.24 5.35
CA MET A 165 -0.39 -5.62 6.67
C MET A 165 0.66 -5.33 7.75
N LEU A 166 1.91 -5.79 7.54
CA LEU A 166 3.00 -5.57 8.49
C LEU A 166 3.36 -4.09 8.63
N GLN A 167 3.29 -3.32 7.53
CA GLN A 167 3.47 -1.88 7.58
C GLN A 167 2.35 -1.21 8.40
N ALA A 168 1.10 -1.58 8.18
CA ALA A 168 -0.03 -1.08 8.96
C ALA A 168 0.13 -1.35 10.47
N LEU A 169 0.65 -2.53 10.82
CA LEU A 169 0.97 -2.89 12.20
C LEU A 169 2.16 -2.11 12.76
N THR A 170 3.17 -1.81 11.95
CA THR A 170 4.33 -1.03 12.37
C THR A 170 3.94 0.41 12.68
N GLU A 171 3.03 1.00 11.89
CA GLU A 171 2.54 2.36 12.10
C GLU A 171 1.50 2.49 13.22
N ALA A 172 0.76 1.41 13.52
CA ALA A 172 -0.27 1.38 14.56
C ALA A 172 -0.31 0.01 15.26
N PRO A 173 0.64 -0.28 16.17
CA PRO A 173 0.78 -1.60 16.79
C PRO A 173 -0.38 -2.00 17.69
N GLY A 174 -1.11 -1.03 18.28
CA GLY A 174 -2.29 -1.29 19.12
C GLY A 174 -3.60 -1.33 18.36
N ALA A 175 -3.56 -1.33 17.01
CA ALA A 175 -4.68 -1.06 16.12
C ALA A 175 -5.30 0.34 16.27
N GLU A 176 -5.34 0.96 17.46
CA GLU A 176 -5.89 2.31 17.78
C GLU A 176 -7.22 2.65 17.09
N GLY A 177 -7.99 1.66 16.61
CA GLY A 177 -9.12 1.89 15.69
C GLY A 177 -8.73 2.27 14.24
N ARG A 178 -7.44 2.40 13.94
CA ARG A 178 -6.84 2.65 12.62
C ARG A 178 -6.83 1.43 11.72
N THR A 179 -6.56 0.23 12.25
CA THR A 179 -6.47 -0.99 11.43
C THR A 179 -7.70 -1.85 11.66
N ILE A 180 -8.46 -2.12 10.59
CA ILE A 180 -9.72 -2.87 10.60
C ILE A 180 -9.57 -4.10 9.68
N PRO A 181 -9.31 -5.28 10.25
CA PRO A 181 -9.28 -6.52 9.47
C PRO A 181 -10.69 -6.97 9.09
N LEU A 182 -10.94 -7.17 7.81
CA LEU A 182 -12.16 -7.78 7.25
C LEU A 182 -11.80 -9.16 6.69
N MET A 183 -12.27 -10.21 7.32
CA MET A 183 -11.99 -11.59 6.90
C MET A 183 -13.13 -12.12 6.03
N SER A 184 -12.83 -12.53 4.79
CA SER A 184 -13.83 -13.10 3.88
C SER A 184 -13.37 -14.44 3.30
N GLY A 185 -14.28 -15.40 3.21
CA GLY A 185 -14.00 -16.72 2.62
C GLY A 185 -12.98 -17.58 3.38
N LEU A 186 -12.60 -17.19 4.61
CA LEU A 186 -11.60 -17.88 5.41
C LEU A 186 -12.19 -18.48 6.69
N THR A 187 -11.45 -19.41 7.29
CA THR A 187 -11.71 -19.88 8.66
C THR A 187 -10.88 -19.06 9.64
N ARG A 188 -11.31 -19.00 10.90
CA ARG A 188 -10.57 -18.28 11.96
C ARG A 188 -9.13 -18.78 12.14
N ALA A 189 -8.86 -20.04 11.82
CA ALA A 189 -7.51 -20.62 11.92
C ALA A 189 -6.53 -20.06 10.87
N ALA A 190 -7.04 -19.59 9.72
CA ALA A 190 -6.23 -18.98 8.66
C ALA A 190 -5.89 -17.50 8.94
N TYR A 191 -6.41 -16.94 10.03
CA TYR A 191 -6.17 -15.55 10.39
C TYR A 191 -4.69 -15.33 10.78
N PRO A 192 -4.00 -14.31 10.21
CA PRO A 192 -2.59 -14.08 10.45
C PRO A 192 -2.25 -13.98 11.94
N ALA A 193 -1.16 -14.64 12.35
CA ALA A 193 -0.75 -14.68 13.75
C ALA A 193 -0.48 -13.27 14.29
N GLU A 194 0.05 -12.40 13.44
CA GLU A 194 0.37 -11.01 13.69
C GLU A 194 -0.87 -10.17 14.00
N LEU A 195 -2.06 -10.59 13.56
CA LEU A 195 -3.31 -9.88 13.81
C LEU A 195 -4.14 -10.50 14.94
N ARG A 196 -3.75 -11.65 15.51
CA ARG A 196 -4.56 -12.38 16.52
C ARG A 196 -4.85 -11.59 17.79
N PHE A 197 -4.10 -10.53 18.05
CA PHE A 197 -4.32 -9.63 19.17
C PHE A 197 -5.50 -8.66 18.96
N MET A 198 -5.96 -8.47 17.71
CA MET A 198 -7.06 -7.58 17.37
C MET A 198 -8.29 -8.34 16.87
N TYR A 199 -9.45 -7.71 17.01
CA TYR A 199 -10.71 -8.23 16.51
C TYR A 199 -10.79 -8.06 14.98
N PHE A 200 -11.38 -9.04 14.29
CA PHE A 200 -11.67 -8.96 12.86
C PHE A 200 -13.17 -8.91 12.62
N VAL A 201 -13.57 -8.21 11.56
CA VAL A 201 -14.92 -8.25 11.02
C VAL A 201 -15.09 -9.52 10.20
N ASP A 202 -16.12 -10.31 10.51
CA ASP A 202 -16.46 -11.50 9.74
C ASP A 202 -17.31 -11.13 8.52
N GLY A 203 -16.75 -11.33 7.33
CA GLY A 203 -17.41 -11.11 6.05
C GLY A 203 -18.47 -12.15 5.70
N ARG A 204 -18.64 -13.21 6.51
CA ARG A 204 -19.79 -14.13 6.39
C ARG A 204 -21.10 -13.54 6.94
N GLY A 205 -21.03 -12.40 7.62
CA GLY A 205 -22.20 -11.71 8.15
C GLY A 205 -23.10 -11.11 7.07
N PRO A 206 -24.25 -10.54 7.46
CA PRO A 206 -25.12 -9.80 6.54
C PRO A 206 -24.32 -8.66 5.87
N ASP A 207 -24.64 -8.40 4.60
CA ASP A 207 -23.98 -7.36 3.78
C ASP A 207 -22.45 -7.55 3.63
N GLY A 208 -21.92 -8.77 3.80
CA GLY A 208 -20.49 -9.06 3.62
C GLY A 208 -19.57 -8.42 4.68
N GLY A 209 -20.11 -7.98 5.81
CA GLY A 209 -19.36 -7.27 6.86
C GLY A 209 -19.13 -5.77 6.58
N PHE A 210 -19.61 -5.25 5.44
CA PHE A 210 -19.36 -3.86 5.02
C PHE A 210 -19.96 -2.83 5.98
N ARG A 211 -21.12 -3.14 6.55
CA ARG A 211 -21.77 -2.31 7.57
C ARG A 211 -20.89 -2.18 8.81
N GLN A 212 -20.36 -3.29 9.32
CA GLN A 212 -19.51 -3.30 10.51
C GLN A 212 -18.19 -2.54 10.24
N VAL A 213 -17.60 -2.70 9.06
CA VAL A 213 -16.42 -1.91 8.66
C VAL A 213 -16.75 -0.42 8.65
N LYS A 214 -17.85 -0.02 8.03
CA LYS A 214 -18.30 1.39 8.01
C LYS A 214 -18.50 1.94 9.42
N GLU A 215 -19.18 1.21 10.29
CA GLU A 215 -19.40 1.63 11.68
C GLU A 215 -18.08 1.77 12.45
N ALA A 216 -17.13 0.85 12.24
CA ALA A 216 -15.81 0.91 12.86
C ALA A 216 -15.03 2.15 12.40
N VAL A 217 -15.00 2.43 11.09
CA VAL A 217 -14.39 3.64 10.51
C VAL A 217 -15.03 4.89 11.09
N MET A 218 -16.36 4.98 11.08
CA MET A 218 -17.08 6.15 11.57
C MET A 218 -16.82 6.40 13.05
N ARG A 219 -16.82 5.34 13.87
CA ARG A 219 -16.52 5.43 15.31
C ARG A 219 -15.11 5.97 15.54
N TYR A 220 -14.13 5.49 14.79
CA TYR A 220 -12.76 6.00 14.89
C TYR A 220 -12.65 7.46 14.44
N LEU A 221 -13.25 7.82 13.30
CA LEU A 221 -13.21 9.20 12.81
C LEU A 221 -13.88 10.19 13.78
N GLN A 222 -14.91 9.75 14.53
CA GLN A 222 -15.52 10.53 15.60
C GLN A 222 -14.59 10.73 16.80
N THR A 223 -13.72 9.76 17.12
CA THR A 223 -12.76 9.92 18.24
C THR A 223 -11.64 10.91 17.96
N ILE A 224 -11.36 11.18 16.68
CA ILE A 224 -10.30 12.10 16.26
C ILE A 224 -10.82 13.44 15.71
N SER A 225 -12.14 13.59 15.53
CA SER A 225 -12.76 14.83 15.03
C SER A 225 -12.91 15.87 16.13
#